data_AF-A0A356ATT5-F1
#
_entry.id   AF-A0A356ATT5-F1
#
_cell.length_a   1.000
_cell.length_b   1.000
_cell.length_c   1.000
_cell.angle_alpha   90.00
_cell.angle_beta   90.00
_cell.angle_gamma   90.00
#
_symmetry.space_group_name_H-M   'P 1'
#
loop_
_entity.id
_entity.type
_entity.pdbx_description
1 polymer ?
#
loop_
_entity_poly.entity_id
_entity_poly.type
_entity_poly.pdbx_seq_one_letter_code
_entity_poly.pdbx_strand_id
1 'polypeptide(L)'
;HEAKGNGFGFEIRDTDGIAGAIVCGGMGKERNLIVDHRLTNFTPVTHIKGEVNRKGIRKMTPREWARLQGYPDDFLLPGADVHLYKQLGNSVSVPVIQAIAKQIKHVLNKSL
;
A
#
# COMPACT_ATOMS: atom_id res chain seq x y z
N HIS A 1 -6.85 -5.89 18.78
CA HIS A 1 -6.45 -7.00 17.89
C HIS A 1 -5.42 -7.89 18.60
N GLU A 2 -4.37 -7.28 19.18
CA GLU A 2 -3.41 -7.92 20.10
C GLU A 2 -4.08 -8.63 21.30
N ALA A 3 -5.08 -8.00 21.92
CA ALA A 3 -5.85 -8.58 23.02
C ALA A 3 -6.73 -9.81 22.66
N LYS A 4 -6.86 -10.17 21.37
CA LYS A 4 -7.69 -11.31 20.92
C LYS A 4 -6.86 -12.54 20.50
N GLY A 5 -5.53 -12.53 20.68
CA GLY A 5 -4.67 -13.67 20.34
C GLY A 5 -4.53 -13.96 18.83
N ASN A 6 -5.17 -13.18 17.97
CA ASN A 6 -5.00 -13.25 16.52
C ASN A 6 -3.78 -12.41 16.16
N GLY A 7 -2.65 -13.10 15.98
CA GLY A 7 -1.36 -12.50 15.64
C GLY A 7 -1.45 -11.50 14.50
N PHE A 8 -0.58 -10.49 14.58
CA PHE A 8 -0.45 -9.29 13.75
C PHE A 8 -1.37 -8.14 14.18
N GLY A 9 -0.83 -7.28 15.08
CA GLY A 9 -1.39 -5.97 15.38
C GLY A 9 -1.29 -5.00 14.18
N PHE A 10 -1.86 -3.81 14.36
CA PHE A 10 -1.70 -2.73 13.39
C PHE A 10 -0.41 -1.96 13.65
N GLU A 11 0.21 -1.43 12.61
CA GLU A 11 1.46 -0.67 12.70
C GLU A 11 1.28 0.65 11.96
N ILE A 12 1.58 1.73 12.67
CA ILE A 12 1.62 3.08 12.12
C ILE A 12 3.07 3.34 11.76
N ARG A 13 3.32 3.66 10.49
CA ARG A 13 4.66 3.91 9.97
C ARG A 13 4.88 5.39 9.73
N ASP A 14 6.12 5.79 9.92
CA ASP A 14 6.62 7.10 9.51
C ASP A 14 6.59 7.20 7.97
N THR A 15 6.26 8.38 7.46
CA THR A 15 6.20 8.65 6.01
C THR A 15 7.59 8.62 5.37
N ASP A 16 8.64 8.93 6.13
CA ASP A 16 10.03 8.85 5.70
C ASP A 16 10.70 7.52 6.08
N GLY A 17 9.93 6.61 6.68
CA GLY A 17 10.42 5.31 7.14
C GLY A 17 10.39 4.22 6.06
N ILE A 18 10.80 3.02 6.46
CA ILE A 18 10.71 1.83 5.60
C ILE A 18 9.28 1.28 5.66
N ALA A 19 8.65 1.10 4.50
CA ALA A 19 7.33 0.49 4.40
C ALA A 19 7.34 -1.01 4.77
N GLY A 20 6.22 -1.51 5.26
CA GLY A 20 6.05 -2.93 5.53
C GLY A 20 5.87 -3.71 4.24
N ALA A 21 6.05 -5.04 4.30
CA ALA A 21 5.81 -5.89 3.14
C ALA A 21 4.39 -5.64 2.58
N ILE A 22 4.33 -5.23 1.30
CA ILE A 22 3.08 -5.02 0.59
C ILE A 22 2.62 -6.37 0.10
N VAL A 23 1.70 -6.98 0.84
CA VAL A 23 1.13 -8.30 0.54
C VAL A 23 -0.38 -8.23 0.49
N CYS A 24 -0.98 -9.14 -0.28
CA CYS A 24 -2.42 -9.35 -0.24
C CYS A 24 -2.88 -9.83 1.13
N GLY A 25 -3.78 -9.06 1.76
CA GLY A 25 -4.45 -9.45 3.00
C GLY A 25 -4.41 -8.35 4.07
N GLY A 26 -4.80 -8.73 5.30
CA GLY A 26 -4.77 -7.84 6.46
C GLY A 26 -3.34 -7.38 6.79
N MET A 27 -2.35 -8.29 6.70
CA MET A 27 -0.95 -7.99 7.01
C MET A 27 -0.38 -6.81 6.22
N GLY A 28 -0.62 -6.73 4.91
CA GLY A 28 -0.13 -5.60 4.11
C GLY A 28 -0.85 -4.29 4.40
N LYS A 29 -2.16 -4.33 4.71
CA LYS A 29 -3.00 -3.13 4.91
C LYS A 29 -2.96 -2.55 6.31
N GLU A 30 -2.84 -3.40 7.32
CA GLU A 30 -2.93 -3.01 8.73
C GLU A 30 -1.56 -2.67 9.32
N ARG A 31 -0.47 -3.03 8.64
CA ARG A 31 0.92 -2.75 9.04
C ARG A 31 1.54 -1.53 8.35
N ASN A 32 0.75 -0.84 7.55
CA ASN A 32 1.14 0.25 6.66
C ASN A 32 0.16 1.42 6.84
N LEU A 33 -0.22 1.68 8.10
CA LEU A 33 -1.03 2.84 8.45
C LEU A 33 -0.13 4.07 8.51
N ILE A 34 -0.69 5.21 8.11
CA ILE A 34 0.00 6.50 8.18
C ILE A 34 -0.88 7.50 8.92
N VAL A 35 -0.24 8.51 9.50
CA VAL A 35 -0.93 9.62 10.14
C VAL A 35 -1.11 10.73 9.12
N ASP A 36 -2.36 11.15 8.91
CA ASP A 36 -2.72 12.23 8.00
C ASP A 36 -3.56 13.26 8.75
N HIS A 37 -2.94 14.39 9.08
CA HIS A 37 -3.57 15.51 9.79
C HIS A 37 -4.29 16.49 8.88
N ARG A 38 -4.36 16.22 7.57
CA ARG A 38 -5.05 17.12 6.62
C ARG A 38 -6.57 17.07 6.75
N LEU A 39 -7.11 16.06 7.44
CA LEU A 39 -8.53 15.94 7.69
C LEU A 39 -8.98 16.99 8.73
N THR A 40 -9.74 17.99 8.28
CA THR A 40 -10.31 19.05 9.15
C THR A 40 -11.79 18.85 9.46
N ASN A 41 -12.48 18.04 8.65
CA ASN A 41 -13.91 17.75 8.81
C ASN A 41 -14.11 16.35 9.40
N PHE A 42 -14.68 16.29 10.59
CA PHE A 42 -14.97 15.07 11.34
C PHE A 42 -16.47 14.75 11.39
N THR A 43 -17.28 15.37 10.53
CA THR A 43 -18.72 15.10 10.46
C THR A 43 -18.92 13.68 9.91
N PRO A 44 -19.52 12.75 10.68
CA PRO A 44 -19.71 11.39 10.22
C PRO A 44 -20.75 11.37 9.08
N VAL A 45 -20.30 11.00 7.89
CA VAL A 45 -21.16 10.81 6.70
C VAL A 45 -21.80 9.41 6.66
N THR A 46 -21.50 8.57 7.66
CA THR A 46 -21.97 7.19 7.76
C THR A 46 -22.84 7.01 8.99
N HIS A 47 -23.73 6.01 8.94
CA HIS A 47 -24.59 5.63 10.07
C HIS A 47 -23.84 4.80 11.15
N ILE A 48 -22.51 4.80 11.12
CA ILE A 48 -21.70 3.99 12.06
C ILE A 48 -21.69 4.68 13.42
N LYS A 49 -22.16 3.95 14.44
CA LYS A 49 -22.06 4.37 15.85
C LYS A 49 -20.65 4.10 16.36
N GLY A 50 -19.77 5.09 16.27
CA GLY A 50 -18.40 5.01 16.78
C GLY A 50 -17.77 6.40 16.93
N GLU A 51 -16.73 6.50 17.75
CA GLU A 51 -15.95 7.73 17.87
C GLU A 51 -15.23 8.03 16.55
N VAL A 52 -15.34 9.28 16.10
CA VAL A 52 -14.64 9.73 14.90
C VAL A 52 -13.14 9.73 15.18
N ASN A 53 -12.36 9.17 14.27
CA ASN A 53 -10.91 9.12 14.36
C ASN A 53 -10.29 10.51 14.30
N ARG A 54 -9.99 11.09 15.47
CA ARG A 54 -9.30 12.38 15.62
C ARG A 54 -7.78 12.28 15.53
N LYS A 55 -7.23 11.07 15.55
CA LYS A 55 -5.77 10.83 15.49
C LYS A 55 -5.22 10.92 14.06
N GLY A 56 -6.08 11.03 13.04
CA GLY A 56 -5.66 11.11 11.64
C GLY A 56 -5.12 9.80 11.06
N ILE A 57 -5.23 8.68 11.79
CA ILE A 57 -4.64 7.40 11.36
C ILE A 57 -5.46 6.82 10.21
N ARG A 58 -4.86 6.61 9.05
CA ARG A 58 -5.55 5.99 7.91
C ARG A 58 -4.70 4.94 7.22
N LYS A 59 -5.35 4.12 6.40
CA LYS A 59 -4.67 3.25 5.45
C LYS A 59 -4.12 4.11 4.31
N MET A 60 -2.96 3.74 3.78
CA MET A 60 -2.50 4.29 2.51
C MET A 60 -3.50 3.98 1.39
N THR A 61 -3.66 4.91 0.46
CA THR A 61 -4.50 4.81 -0.74
C THR A 61 -3.88 3.85 -1.77
N PRO A 62 -4.64 3.39 -2.79
CA PRO A 62 -4.07 2.56 -3.86
C PRO A 62 -2.94 3.28 -4.62
N ARG A 63 -3.01 4.60 -4.79
CA ARG A 63 -1.92 5.37 -5.42
C ARG A 63 -0.65 5.35 -4.57
N GLU A 64 -0.76 5.52 -3.26
CA GLU A 64 0.40 5.45 -2.35
C GLU A 64 1.02 4.03 -2.39
N TRP A 65 0.20 2.97 -2.47
CA TRP A 65 0.69 1.59 -2.67
C TRP A 65 1.39 1.40 -4.01
N ALA A 66 0.85 1.97 -5.09
CA ALA A 66 1.46 1.90 -6.41
C ALA A 66 2.83 2.60 -6.42
N ARG A 67 2.96 3.76 -5.77
CA ARG A 67 4.25 4.47 -5.61
C ARG A 67 5.27 3.62 -4.86
N LEU A 68 4.88 2.96 -3.78
CA LEU A 68 5.78 2.06 -3.04
C LEU A 68 6.25 0.87 -3.89
N GLN A 69 5.39 0.36 -4.77
CA GLN A 69 5.74 -0.67 -5.76
C GLN A 69 6.57 -0.10 -6.95
N GLY A 70 6.83 1.20 -6.99
CA GLY A 70 7.61 1.86 -8.03
C GLY A 70 6.86 2.09 -9.35
N TYR A 71 5.53 2.05 -9.33
CA TYR A 71 4.73 2.45 -10.49
C TYR A 71 4.85 3.96 -10.74
N PRO A 72 4.87 4.40 -12.01
CA PRO A 72 4.85 5.81 -12.31
C PRO A 72 3.50 6.43 -11.93
N ASP A 73 3.50 7.73 -11.65
CA ASP A 73 2.33 8.43 -11.10
C ASP A 73 1.15 8.52 -12.09
N ASP A 74 1.45 8.45 -13.39
CA ASP A 74 0.50 8.40 -14.50
C ASP A 74 -0.04 6.99 -14.80
N PHE A 75 0.48 5.95 -14.14
CA PHE A 75 -0.02 4.58 -14.32
C PHE A 75 -1.49 4.48 -13.93
N LEU A 76 -2.35 4.06 -14.85
CA LEU A 76 -3.79 3.97 -14.60
C LEU A 76 -4.09 2.85 -13.59
N LEU A 77 -4.89 3.17 -12.58
CA LEU A 77 -5.38 2.23 -11.58
C LEU A 77 -6.90 2.04 -11.75
N PRO A 78 -7.35 1.22 -12.72
CA PRO A 78 -8.76 1.07 -13.01
C PRO A 78 -9.47 0.17 -11.97
N GLY A 79 -10.69 0.57 -11.59
CA GLY A 79 -11.57 -0.22 -10.75
C GLY A 79 -11.64 0.25 -9.30
N ALA A 80 -12.29 -0.56 -8.47
CA ALA A 80 -12.51 -0.22 -7.06
C ALA A 80 -11.26 -0.48 -6.21
N ASP A 81 -11.04 0.37 -5.20
CA ASP A 81 -9.93 0.30 -4.25
C ASP A 81 -9.66 -1.11 -3.71
N VAL A 82 -10.73 -1.85 -3.38
CA VAL A 82 -10.63 -3.22 -2.85
C VAL A 82 -9.88 -4.15 -3.81
N HIS A 83 -10.15 -4.05 -5.11
CA HIS A 83 -9.48 -4.84 -6.14
C HIS A 83 -8.06 -4.33 -6.38
N LEU A 84 -7.86 -3.01 -6.37
CA LEU A 84 -6.55 -2.40 -6.54
C LEU A 84 -5.58 -2.81 -5.43
N TYR A 85 -6.01 -2.82 -4.16
CA TYR A 85 -5.16 -3.32 -3.07
C TYR A 85 -4.73 -4.77 -3.28
N LYS A 86 -5.63 -5.62 -3.83
CA LYS A 86 -5.30 -7.01 -4.14
C LYS A 86 -4.34 -7.11 -5.34
N GLN A 87 -4.54 -6.31 -6.38
CA GLN A 87 -3.64 -6.30 -7.53
C GLN A 87 -2.24 -5.81 -7.14
N LEU A 88 -2.17 -4.70 -6.40
CA LEU A 88 -0.91 -4.11 -5.96
C LEU A 88 -0.18 -4.99 -4.93
N GLY A 89 -0.92 -5.64 -4.02
CA GLY A 89 -0.33 -6.57 -3.04
C GLY A 89 0.12 -7.91 -3.62
N ASN A 90 -0.34 -8.28 -4.82
CA ASN A 90 0.16 -9.42 -5.58
C ASN A 90 1.15 -9.02 -6.68
N SER A 91 1.39 -7.73 -6.85
CA SER A 91 2.30 -7.23 -7.88
C SER A 91 3.75 -7.37 -7.44
N VAL A 92 4.65 -7.33 -8.42
CA VAL A 92 6.08 -7.25 -8.21
C VAL A 92 6.52 -5.80 -8.40
N SER A 93 7.46 -5.35 -7.57
CA SER A 93 7.97 -3.98 -7.67
C SER A 93 8.60 -3.72 -9.04
N VAL A 94 8.21 -2.61 -9.67
CA VAL A 94 8.66 -2.22 -11.02
C VAL A 94 10.19 -2.16 -11.15
N PRO A 95 10.95 -1.62 -10.17
CA PRO A 95 12.41 -1.59 -10.26
C PRO A 95 13.05 -2.99 -10.33
N VAL A 96 12.46 -3.98 -9.65
CA VAL A 96 12.93 -5.37 -9.67
C VAL A 96 12.75 -5.96 -11.06
N ILE A 97 11.55 -5.82 -11.64
CA ILE A 97 11.27 -6.31 -13.00
C ILE A 97 12.16 -5.60 -14.03
N GLN A 98 12.40 -4.29 -13.89
CA GLN A 98 13.32 -3.55 -14.76
C GLN A 98 14.75 -4.09 -14.68
N ALA A 99 15.25 -4.42 -13.49
CA ALA A 99 16.59 -5.00 -13.32
C ALA A 99 16.69 -6.38 -13.99
N ILE A 100 15.69 -7.24 -13.81
CA ILE A 100 15.63 -8.57 -14.45
C ILE A 100 15.58 -8.42 -15.98
N ALA A 101 14.73 -7.55 -16.51
CA ALA A 101 14.59 -7.32 -17.94
C ALA A 101 15.90 -6.81 -18.59
N LYS A 102 16.67 -5.97 -17.89
CA LYS A 102 18.00 -5.53 -18.34
C LYS A 102 18.96 -6.71 -18.50
N GLN A 103 18.95 -7.66 -17.56
CA GLN A 103 19.81 -8.85 -17.64
C GLN A 103 19.39 -9.78 -18.78
N ILE A 104 18.07 -9.99 -18.96
CA ILE A 104 17.55 -10.76 -20.10
C ILE A 104 18.02 -10.13 -21.43
N LYS A 105 17.85 -8.81 -21.58
CA LYS A 105 18.30 -8.08 -22.78
C LYS A 105 19.80 -8.24 -23.03
N HIS A 106 20.62 -8.16 -21.97
CA HIS A 106 22.07 -8.34 -22.08
C HIS A 106 22.45 -9.72 -22.62
N VAL A 107 21.78 -10.77 -22.14
CA VAL A 107 22.01 -12.14 -22.62
C VAL A 107 21.59 -12.29 -24.08
N LEU A 108 20.40 -11.78 -24.45
CA LEU A 108 19.90 -11.87 -25.82
C LEU A 108 20.80 -11.14 -26.83
N ASN A 109 21.33 -9.98 -26.46
CA ASN A 109 22.22 -9.19 -27.32
C ASN A 109 23.63 -9.79 -27.48
N LYS A 110 24.06 -10.69 -26.60
CA LYS A 110 25.35 -11.39 -26.72
C LYS A 110 25.28 -12.66 -27.59
N SER A 111 24.07 -13.17 -27.81
CA SER A 111 23.83 -14.38 -28.58
C SER A 111 23.51 -14.10 -30.06
N LEU A 112 23.58 -12.84 -30.48
CA LEU A 112 23.51 -12.34 -31.86
C LEU A 112 24.88 -11.79 -32.25
#